data_AF-A0A931TTK2-F1
#
_entry.id   AF-A0A931TTK2-F1
#
_cell.length_a   1.000
_cell.length_b   1.000
_cell.length_c   1.000
_cell.angle_alpha   90.00
_cell.angle_beta   90.00
_cell.angle_gamma   90.00
#
_symmetry.space_group_name_H-M   'P 1'
#
loop_
_entity.id
_entity.type
_entity.pdbx_description
1 polymer ?
#
loop_
_entity_poly.entity_id
_entity_poly.type
_entity_poly.pdbx_seq_one_letter_code
_entity_poly.pdbx_strand_id
1 'polypeptide(L)' 'MSTSALILIIIVWTLVTLITGYFFYKILTIKPNPEPDSYLDNDQEEHLKN' A
#
# COMPACT_ATOMS: atom_id res chain seq x y z
N MET A 1 -22.28 -32.15 4.60
CA MET A 1 -21.75 -30.94 5.28
C MET A 1 -22.88 -29.94 5.43
N SER A 2 -22.93 -29.19 6.53
CA SER A 2 -24.00 -28.22 6.77
C SER A 2 -23.92 -27.07 5.75
N THR A 3 -25.02 -26.80 5.06
CA THR A 3 -25.12 -25.73 4.05
C THR A 3 -24.74 -24.37 4.63
N SER A 4 -25.09 -24.12 5.90
CA SER A 4 -24.74 -22.89 6.62
C SER A 4 -23.22 -22.69 6.77
N ALA A 5 -22.46 -23.76 6.99
CA ALA A 5 -21.00 -23.65 7.07
C ALA A 5 -20.38 -23.29 5.71
N LEU A 6 -20.93 -23.87 4.63
CA LEU A 6 -20.47 -23.59 3.26
C LEU A 6 -20.70 -22.12 2.88
N ILE A 7 -21.87 -21.58 3.23
CA ILE A 7 -22.23 -20.18 2.99
C ILE A 7 -21.27 -19.24 3.75
N LEU A 8 -21.00 -19.51 5.02
CA LEU A 8 -20.07 -18.69 5.81
C LEU A 8 -18.66 -18.69 5.23
N ILE A 9 -18.16 -19.86 4.80
CA ILE A 9 -16.84 -19.97 4.18
C ILE A 9 -16.80 -19.09 2.92
N ILE A 10 -17.80 -19.19 2.03
CA ILE A 10 -17.84 -18.39 0.80
C ILE A 10 -17.88 -16.89 1.10
N ILE A 11 -18.67 -16.47 2.08
CA ILE A 11 -18.76 -15.06 2.48
C ILE A 11 -17.41 -14.54 2.97
N VAL A 12 -16.76 -15.27 3.88
CA VAL A 12 -15.45 -14.88 4.44
C VAL A 12 -14.40 -14.76 3.34
N TRP A 13 -14.30 -15.76 2.47
CA TRP A 13 -13.36 -15.74 1.35
C TRP A 13 -13.60 -14.58 0.39
N THR A 14 -14.88 -14.31 0.07
CA THR A 14 -15.23 -13.20 -0.81
C THR A 14 -14.87 -11.85 -0.18
N LEU A 15 -15.16 -11.66 1.10
CA LEU A 15 -14.81 -10.45 1.85
C LEU A 15 -13.31 -10.20 1.88
N VAL A 16 -12.53 -11.21 2.27
CA VAL A 16 -11.07 -11.10 2.31
C VAL A 16 -10.52 -10.75 0.94
N THR A 17 -10.97 -11.45 -0.11
CA THR A 17 -10.51 -11.21 -1.49
C THR A 17 -10.82 -9.79 -1.96
N LEU A 18 -12.03 -9.30 -1.69
CA LEU A 18 -12.44 -7.94 -2.06
C LEU A 18 -11.64 -6.87 -1.30
N ILE A 19 -11.44 -7.05 0.01
CA ILE A 19 -10.65 -6.11 0.83
C ILE A 19 -9.21 -6.08 0.35
N THR A 20 -8.59 -7.25 0.15
CA THR A 20 -7.22 -7.34 -0.38
C THR A 20 -7.14 -6.68 -1.75
N GLY A 21 -8.02 -7.01 -2.69
CA GLY A 21 -8.06 -6.39 -4.01
C GLY A 21 -8.19 -4.87 -3.96
N TYR A 22 -9.03 -4.35 -3.07
CA TYR A 22 -9.19 -2.91 -2.84
C TYR A 22 -7.90 -2.23 -2.37
N PHE A 23 -7.19 -2.81 -1.40
CA PHE A 23 -5.93 -2.23 -0.92
C PHE A 23 -4.84 -2.25 -1.99
N PHE A 24 -4.73 -3.34 -2.75
CA PHE A 24 -3.78 -3.42 -3.86
C PHE A 24 -4.09 -2.36 -4.92
N TYR A 25 -5.35 -2.25 -5.33
CA TYR A 25 -5.78 -1.21 -6.26
C TYR A 25 -5.45 0.19 -5.72
N LYS A 26 -5.75 0.44 -4.44
CA LYS A 26 -5.45 1.72 -3.79
C LYS A 26 -3.95 2.01 -3.78
N ILE A 27 -3.11 1.05 -3.44
CA ILE A 27 -1.63 1.22 -3.39
C ILE A 27 -1.07 1.47 -4.79
N LEU A 28 -1.58 0.79 -5.81
CA LEU A 28 -1.09 0.97 -7.19
C LEU A 28 -1.55 2.29 -7.82
N THR A 29 -2.65 2.86 -7.32
CA THR A 29 -3.26 4.07 -7.91
C THR A 29 -3.02 5.32 -7.06
N ILE A 30 -2.62 5.18 -5.80
CA ILE A 30 -2.34 6.35 -4.95
C ILE A 30 -1.17 7.14 -5.56
N LYS A 31 -1.36 8.45 -5.67
CA LYS A 31 -0.30 9.34 -6.15
C LYS A 31 0.91 9.19 -5.21
N PRO A 32 2.14 9.01 -5.74
CA PRO A 32 3.34 9.03 -4.93
C PRO A 32 3.34 10.29 -4.08
N ASN A 33 3.47 10.13 -2.76
CA ASN A 33 3.69 11.28 -1.90
C ASN A 33 5.04 11.87 -2.33
N PRO A 34 5.15 13.17 -2.69
CA PRO A 34 6.44 13.78 -2.93
C PRO A 34 7.27 13.62 -1.66
N GLU A 35 8.24 12.71 -1.71
CA GLU A 35 9.20 12.57 -0.62
C GLU A 35 10.05 13.84 -0.60
N PRO A 36 10.30 14.43 0.58
CA PRO A 36 11.30 15.49 0.70
C PRO A 36 12.63 14.91 0.24
N ASP A 37 13.32 15.65 -0.65
CA ASP A 37 14.59 15.21 -1.22
C ASP A 37 15.58 14.90 -0.10
N SER A 38 16.00 13.63 -0.02
CA SER A 38 16.89 13.13 1.03
C SER A 38 18.33 13.68 0.91
N TYR A 39 18.64 14.37 -0.20
CA TYR A 39 19.95 14.99 -0.43
C TYR A 39 20.01 16.48 -0.07
N LEU A 40 18.89 17.10 0.35
CA LEU A 40 18.86 18.53 0.73
C LEU A 40 19.91 18.91 1.79
N ASP A 41 20.17 18.04 2.77
CA ASP A 41 21.17 18.27 3.81
C ASP A 41 22.61 17.98 3.33
N ASN A 42 22.77 17.21 2.25
CA ASN A 42 24.07 16.82 1.70
C ASN A 42 24.62 17.85 0.69
N ASP A 43 23.75 18.59 0.01
CA ASP A 43 24.13 19.61 -0.97
C ASP A 43 24.89 20.79 -0.33
N GLN A 44 24.70 21.00 0.97
CA GLN A 44 25.29 22.12 1.71
C GLN A 44 26.76 21.87 2.10
N GLU A 45 27.19 20.60 2.20
CA GLU A 45 28.58 20.24 2.58
C GLU A 45 29.57 20.29 1.41
N GLU A 46 29.10 20.06 0.17
CA GLU A 46 29.96 20.05 -1.01
C GLU A 46 30.38 21.48 -1.43
N HIS A 47 29.56 22.49 -1.14
CA HIS A 47 29.77 23.87 -1.56
C HIS A 47 30.71 24.69 -0.66
N LEU A 48 31.09 24.16 0.52
CA LEU A 48 31.96 24.83 1.50
C LEU A 48 33.44 24.40 1.43
N LYS A 49 33.78 23.46 0.54
CA LYS A 49 35.15 22.91 0.40
C LYS A 49 35.95 23.48 -0.78
N ASN A 50 35.43 24.48 -1.50
CA ASN A 50 36.06 25.07 -2.67
C ASN A 50 36.43 26.54 -2.45
#